data_AF-N1R7C0-F1
#
_entry.id   AF-N1R7C0-F1
#
_cell.length_a   1.000
_cell.length_b   1.000
_cell.length_c   1.000
_cell.angle_alpha   90.00
_cell.angle_beta   90.00
_cell.angle_gamma   90.00
#
_symmetry.space_group_name_H-M   'P 1'
#
loop_
_entity.id
_entity.type
_entity.pdbx_description
1 polymer ?
#
loop_
_entity_poly.entity_id
_entity_poly.type
_entity_poly.pdbx_seq_one_letter_code
_entity_poly.pdbx_strand_id
1 'polypeptide(L)'
;MPEPLLHYCYVIIQLYEILAPGGHRQAPNLPIEEEDLQKSLSKYRGYFETILRIHYLRHSFEYGNMMLTRFLSMLAFLSLKKIESLTTFTKPEHTITGSGLDVGDTDPKEARATLLIAQKGLSDQGRGYYLPKTLLRDILTNMTASDATILQSFITILPEGPEKTQERKMYMESHCPPDILRMANDPSKQPDGNWIRKFAMLTLGEKSGRSILGMISGGRES
;
A
#
# COMPACT_ATOMS: atom_id res chain seq x y z
N MET A 1 14.72 8.79 -15.47
CA MET A 1 14.28 7.47 -14.99
C MET A 1 14.19 7.45 -13.47
N PRO A 2 13.02 7.75 -12.87
CA PRO A 2 12.81 7.65 -11.42
C PRO A 2 12.42 6.24 -10.93
N GLU A 3 12.12 5.30 -11.83
CA GLU A 3 11.62 3.96 -11.48
C GLU A 3 12.56 3.13 -10.59
N PRO A 4 13.89 3.10 -10.80
CA PRO A 4 14.78 2.33 -9.91
C PRO A 4 14.77 2.85 -8.47
N LEU A 5 14.67 4.17 -8.30
CA LEU A 5 14.64 4.80 -6.98
C LEU A 5 13.29 4.58 -6.28
N LEU A 6 12.18 4.68 -7.03
CA LEU A 6 10.84 4.32 -6.52
C LEU A 6 10.78 2.86 -6.08
N HIS A 7 11.34 1.97 -6.89
CA HIS A 7 11.39 0.55 -6.56
C HIS A 7 12.25 0.29 -5.32
N TYR A 8 13.41 0.96 -5.22
CA TYR A 8 14.25 0.89 -4.03
C TYR A 8 13.50 1.34 -2.77
N CYS A 9 12.89 2.54 -2.79
CA CYS A 9 12.10 3.02 -1.65
C CYS A 9 10.94 2.10 -1.31
N TYR A 10 10.24 1.57 -2.32
CA TYR A 10 9.17 0.59 -2.15
C TYR A 10 9.64 -0.64 -1.38
N VAL A 11 10.69 -1.32 -1.87
CA VAL A 11 11.23 -2.52 -1.22
C VAL A 11 11.70 -2.22 0.20
N ILE A 12 12.36 -1.09 0.42
CA ILE A 12 12.86 -0.70 1.73
C ILE A 12 11.71 -0.45 2.72
N ILE A 13 10.63 0.23 2.31
CA ILE A 13 9.44 0.42 3.14
C ILE A 13 8.83 -0.94 3.52
N GLN A 14 8.70 -1.87 2.57
CA GLN A 14 8.20 -3.22 2.84
C GLN A 14 9.03 -3.95 3.88
N LEU A 15 10.36 -3.90 3.74
CA LEU A 15 11.26 -4.53 4.69
C LEU A 15 11.11 -3.92 6.08
N TYR A 16 11.11 -2.60 6.19
CA TYR A 16 10.94 -1.93 7.48
C TYR A 16 9.60 -2.23 8.14
N GLU A 17 8.50 -2.27 7.38
CA GLU A 17 7.19 -2.61 7.92
C GLU A 17 7.06 -4.10 8.32
N ILE A 18 7.81 -5.02 7.71
CA ILE A 18 7.92 -6.40 8.20
C ILE A 18 8.69 -6.42 9.53
N LEU A 19 9.78 -5.66 9.58
CA LEU A 19 10.69 -5.63 10.72
C LEU A 19 10.13 -4.85 11.91
N ALA A 20 9.15 -3.96 11.70
CA ALA A 20 8.50 -3.14 12.71
C ALA A 20 7.24 -3.85 13.20
N PRO A 21 7.31 -4.75 14.19
CA PRO A 21 6.16 -5.51 14.64
C PRO A 21 5.35 -4.56 15.52
N GLY A 22 4.24 -4.04 15.00
CA GLY A 22 3.25 -3.33 15.80
C GLY A 22 2.66 -4.29 16.83
N GLY A 23 3.28 -4.33 18.02
CA GLY A 23 2.84 -5.14 19.15
C GLY A 23 3.35 -6.59 19.13
N HIS A 24 4.20 -6.90 20.12
CA HIS A 24 4.40 -8.23 20.73
C HIS A 24 5.38 -9.27 20.15
N ARG A 25 6.13 -9.00 19.09
CA ARG A 25 7.25 -9.89 18.71
C ARG A 25 8.44 -9.13 18.16
N GLN A 26 9.26 -8.56 19.05
CA GLN A 26 10.65 -8.30 18.72
C GLN A 26 11.28 -9.61 18.25
N ALA A 27 11.86 -9.63 17.05
CA ALA A 27 12.73 -10.71 16.64
C ALA A 27 13.92 -10.71 17.64
N PRO A 28 14.14 -11.79 18.40
CA PRO A 28 15.04 -11.77 19.57
C PRO A 28 16.52 -11.53 19.25
N ASN A 29 16.89 -11.35 17.98
CA ASN A 29 18.28 -11.32 17.51
C ASN A 29 18.62 -10.11 16.61
N LEU A 30 17.78 -9.08 16.53
CA LEU A 30 18.10 -7.88 15.75
C LEU A 30 18.51 -6.72 16.68
N PRO A 31 19.76 -6.24 16.65
CA PRO A 31 20.24 -5.13 17.49
C PRO A 31 19.79 -3.76 16.95
N ILE A 32 18.61 -3.69 16.35
CA ILE A 32 18.07 -2.45 15.77
C ILE A 32 17.01 -1.93 16.73
N GLU A 33 17.27 -0.76 17.30
CA GLU A 33 16.31 -0.05 18.14
C GLU A 33 15.03 0.25 17.35
N GLU A 34 13.87 0.01 17.96
CA GLU A 34 12.57 0.21 17.31
C GLU A 34 12.36 1.66 16.85
N GLU A 35 12.90 2.62 17.61
CA GLU A 35 12.87 4.04 17.28
C GLU A 35 13.64 4.35 15.98
N ASP A 36 14.83 3.78 15.81
CA ASP A 36 15.64 3.94 14.59
C ASP A 36 14.95 3.32 13.37
N LEU A 37 14.25 2.22 13.57
CA LEU A 37 13.45 1.55 12.56
C LEU A 37 12.28 2.43 12.09
N GLN A 38 11.53 3.00 13.04
CA GLN A 38 10.42 3.91 12.74
C GLN A 38 10.89 5.19 12.07
N LYS A 39 12.00 5.77 12.54
CA LYS A 39 12.61 6.95 11.93
C LYS A 39 13.05 6.68 10.48
N SER A 40 13.66 5.53 10.24
CA SER A 40 14.05 5.10 8.89
C SER A 40 12.83 4.88 8.00
N LEU A 41 11.81 4.19 8.51
CA LEU A 41 10.56 3.96 7.79
C LEU A 41 9.89 5.26 7.35
N SER A 42 9.77 6.23 8.27
CA SER A 42 9.19 7.55 7.98
C SER A 42 10.01 8.33 6.96
N LYS A 43 11.34 8.29 7.06
CA LYS A 43 12.23 8.89 6.04
C LYS A 43 11.99 8.31 4.65
N TYR A 44 11.96 6.99 4.51
CA TYR A 44 11.77 6.35 3.20
C TYR A 44 10.36 6.54 2.64
N ARG A 45 9.32 6.60 3.50
CA ARG A 45 7.96 7.00 3.08
C ARG A 45 7.94 8.41 2.51
N GLY A 46 8.61 9.36 3.16
CA GLY A 46 8.72 10.74 2.65
C GLY A 46 9.43 10.83 1.30
N TYR A 47 10.52 10.08 1.11
CA TYR A 47 11.19 9.99 -0.20
C TYR A 47 10.29 9.37 -1.25
N PHE A 48 9.64 8.26 -0.94
CA PHE A 48 8.74 7.57 -1.85
C PHE A 48 7.61 8.49 -2.34
N GLU A 49 6.93 9.17 -1.42
CA GLU A 49 5.90 10.15 -1.74
C GLU A 49 6.45 11.26 -2.64
N THR A 50 7.58 11.87 -2.24
CA THR A 50 8.19 12.99 -2.98
C THR A 50 8.53 12.57 -4.42
N ILE A 51 9.15 11.41 -4.61
CA ILE A 51 9.53 10.92 -5.94
C ILE A 51 8.28 10.64 -6.78
N LEU A 52 7.22 10.07 -6.21
CA LEU A 52 5.96 9.86 -6.93
C LEU A 52 5.29 11.17 -7.35
N ARG A 53 5.28 12.19 -6.49
CA ARG A 53 4.75 13.52 -6.84
C ARG A 53 5.55 14.17 -7.96
N ILE A 54 6.88 14.06 -7.93
CA ILE A 54 7.75 14.54 -9.02
C ILE A 54 7.48 13.76 -10.31
N HIS A 55 7.30 12.44 -10.22
CA HIS A 55 6.96 11.60 -11.37
C HIS A 55 5.65 12.07 -12.01
N TYR A 56 4.61 12.29 -11.19
CA TYR A 56 3.33 12.82 -11.64
C TYR A 56 3.49 14.16 -12.38
N LEU A 57 4.22 15.12 -11.78
CA LEU A 57 4.41 16.45 -12.38
C LEU A 57 5.15 16.40 -13.72
N ARG A 58 6.05 15.43 -13.90
CA ARG A 58 6.86 15.33 -15.13
C ARG A 58 6.23 14.51 -16.23
N HIS A 59 5.50 13.46 -15.88
CA HIS A 59 5.07 12.43 -16.83
C HIS A 59 3.56 12.15 -16.80
N SER A 60 2.82 12.79 -15.89
CA SER A 60 1.46 12.37 -15.54
C SER A 60 1.43 10.88 -15.15
N PHE A 61 0.25 10.29 -15.07
CA PHE A 61 0.05 8.85 -14.87
C PHE A 61 -0.70 8.19 -16.04
N GLU A 62 -0.82 8.87 -17.18
CA GLU A 62 -1.64 8.43 -18.31
C GLU A 62 -1.11 7.18 -19.02
N TYR A 63 0.20 6.96 -18.97
CA TYR A 63 0.82 5.77 -19.57
C TYR A 63 0.69 4.56 -18.63
N GLY A 64 0.11 3.48 -19.14
CA GLY A 64 -0.10 2.24 -18.38
C GLY A 64 1.23 1.58 -17.99
N ASN A 65 1.43 1.38 -16.69
CA ASN A 65 2.61 0.78 -16.09
C ASN A 65 2.20 -0.05 -14.86
N MET A 66 2.34 -1.38 -14.96
CA MET A 66 1.98 -2.31 -13.89
C MET A 66 2.78 -2.10 -12.58
N MET A 67 4.02 -1.63 -12.67
CA MET A 67 4.81 -1.30 -11.47
C MET A 67 4.31 -0.02 -10.81
N LEU A 68 3.93 0.98 -11.61
CA LEU A 68 3.34 2.21 -11.09
C LEU A 68 2.03 1.94 -10.34
N THR A 69 1.22 0.96 -10.80
CA THR A 69 0.04 0.51 -10.05
C THR A 69 0.40 0.09 -8.62
N ARG A 70 1.48 -0.67 -8.42
CA ARG A 70 1.92 -1.10 -7.08
C ARG A 70 2.31 0.10 -6.22
N PHE A 71 3.04 1.05 -6.80
CA PHE A 71 3.49 2.25 -6.10
C PHE A 71 2.32 3.15 -5.69
N LEU A 72 1.39 3.40 -6.61
CA LEU A 72 0.19 4.20 -6.36
C LEU A 72 -0.72 3.57 -5.30
N SER A 73 -0.82 2.23 -5.31
CA SER A 73 -1.58 1.49 -4.30
C SER A 73 -0.99 1.69 -2.91
N MET A 74 0.33 1.49 -2.75
CA MET A 74 1.01 1.72 -1.48
C MET A 74 0.85 3.19 -1.02
N LEU A 75 1.03 4.15 -1.93
CA LEU A 75 0.86 5.57 -1.60
C LEU A 75 -0.55 5.87 -1.09
N ALA A 76 -1.58 5.36 -1.79
CA ALA A 76 -2.96 5.60 -1.41
C ALA A 76 -3.30 5.01 -0.03
N PHE A 77 -2.87 3.78 0.27
CA PHE A 77 -3.07 3.18 1.59
C PHE A 77 -2.33 3.93 2.71
N LEU A 78 -1.08 4.33 2.45
CA LEU A 78 -0.30 5.12 3.42
C LEU A 78 -0.97 6.46 3.71
N SER A 79 -1.48 7.15 2.68
CA SER A 79 -2.20 8.42 2.84
C SER A 79 -3.53 8.25 3.57
N LEU A 80 -4.30 7.20 3.25
CA LEU A 80 -5.55 6.89 3.94
C LEU A 80 -5.32 6.63 5.43
N LYS A 81 -4.34 5.78 5.76
CA LYS A 81 -3.95 5.49 7.15
C LYS A 81 -3.45 6.75 7.88
N LYS A 82 -2.71 7.63 7.20
CA LYS A 82 -2.28 8.92 7.75
C LYS A 82 -3.50 9.79 8.10
N ILE A 83 -4.48 9.89 7.21
CA ILE A 83 -5.73 10.64 7.46
C ILE A 83 -6.49 10.05 8.66
N GLU A 84 -6.68 8.73 8.71
CA GLU A 84 -7.37 8.05 9.81
C GLU A 84 -6.67 8.29 11.16
N SER A 85 -5.33 8.20 11.20
CA SER A 85 -4.60 8.50 12.42
C SER A 85 -4.84 9.94 12.88
N LEU A 86 -4.76 10.93 11.98
CA LEU A 86 -4.93 12.34 12.32
C LEU A 86 -6.36 12.69 12.79
N THR A 87 -7.39 12.00 12.27
CA THR A 87 -8.78 12.21 12.69
C THR A 87 -9.10 11.54 14.04
N THR A 88 -8.42 10.45 14.40
CA THR A 88 -8.61 9.77 15.69
C THR A 88 -7.98 10.53 16.87
N PHE A 89 -6.84 11.22 16.67
CA PHE A 89 -6.19 12.05 17.70
C PHE A 89 -6.90 13.37 17.99
N THR A 90 -7.97 13.72 17.28
CA THR A 90 -8.76 14.95 17.53
C THR A 90 -9.79 14.81 18.65
N LYS A 91 -9.84 13.68 19.37
CA LYS A 91 -10.59 13.55 20.64
C LYS A 91 -9.69 13.96 21.81
N PRO A 92 -10.08 14.92 22.66
CA PRO A 92 -9.22 15.43 23.71
C PRO A 92 -9.26 14.49 24.91
N GLU A 93 -8.39 13.49 24.96
CA GLU A 93 -7.98 12.86 26.23
C GLU A 93 -6.69 12.04 26.04
N HIS A 94 -5.61 12.60 26.59
CA HIS A 94 -4.36 11.97 27.03
C HIS A 94 -3.87 10.66 26.35
N THR A 95 -2.77 10.76 25.61
CA THR A 95 -1.42 10.27 26.00
C THR A 95 -0.57 10.18 24.73
N ILE A 96 0.50 10.98 24.68
CA ILE A 96 1.52 10.93 23.62
C ILE A 96 2.29 9.62 23.82
N THR A 97 1.90 8.58 23.09
CA THR A 97 2.85 7.53 22.68
C THR A 97 3.21 7.85 21.23
N GLY A 98 4.39 8.43 21.04
CA GLY A 98 4.89 8.89 19.75
C GLY A 98 4.91 7.77 18.71
N SER A 99 3.88 7.73 17.87
CA SER A 99 3.94 7.04 16.59
C SER A 99 4.75 7.95 15.67
N GLY A 100 6.04 7.62 15.48
CA GLY A 100 7.03 8.40 14.74
C GLY A 100 6.65 8.70 13.30
N LEU A 101 5.79 9.69 13.11
CA LEU A 101 5.28 10.16 11.83
C LEU A 101 5.80 11.56 11.52
N ASP A 102 7.04 11.88 11.90
CA ASP A 102 7.61 13.19 11.61
C ASP A 102 8.93 13.08 10.85
N VAL A 103 8.79 13.16 9.53
CA VAL A 103 9.49 14.15 8.69
C VAL A 103 8.50 14.53 7.58
N GLY A 104 7.52 15.39 7.91
CA GLY A 104 6.45 15.85 7.01
C GLY A 104 5.14 16.18 7.75
N ASP A 105 5.27 17.00 8.80
CA ASP A 105 4.34 17.14 9.92
C ASP A 105 2.98 17.82 9.55
N THR A 106 1.92 17.13 9.97
CA THR A 106 0.66 17.66 10.57
C THR A 106 -0.44 18.34 9.75
N ASP A 107 -0.38 18.52 8.42
CA ASP A 107 -1.57 19.00 7.69
C ASP A 107 -2.40 17.83 7.11
N PRO A 108 -3.62 17.53 7.62
CA PRO A 108 -4.51 16.56 7.00
C PRO A 108 -4.83 16.90 5.54
N LYS A 109 -4.71 18.18 5.11
CA LYS A 109 -4.88 18.57 3.71
C LYS A 109 -3.77 18.03 2.81
N GLU A 110 -2.54 17.95 3.29
CA GLU A 110 -1.43 17.39 2.50
C GLU A 110 -1.67 15.91 2.25
N ALA A 111 -2.01 15.15 3.29
CA ALA A 111 -2.33 13.73 3.19
C ALA A 111 -3.51 13.47 2.25
N ARG A 112 -4.54 14.33 2.27
CA ARG A 112 -5.65 14.29 1.32
C ARG A 112 -5.20 14.57 -0.11
N ALA A 113 -4.35 15.56 -0.32
CA ALA A 113 -3.80 15.84 -1.64
C ALA A 113 -2.97 14.65 -2.17
N THR A 114 -2.17 14.01 -1.31
CA THR A 114 -1.43 12.78 -1.65
C THR A 114 -2.39 11.67 -2.06
N LEU A 115 -3.47 11.46 -1.28
CA LEU A 115 -4.48 10.46 -1.58
C LEU A 115 -5.17 10.74 -2.93
N LEU A 116 -5.55 11.99 -3.20
CA LEU A 116 -6.17 12.37 -4.48
C LEU A 116 -5.24 12.12 -5.67
N ILE A 117 -3.95 12.46 -5.56
CA ILE A 117 -2.95 12.17 -6.60
C ILE A 117 -2.83 10.65 -6.82
N ALA A 118 -2.77 9.86 -5.75
CA ALA A 118 -2.68 8.41 -5.86
C ALA A 118 -3.92 7.80 -6.52
N GLN A 119 -5.12 8.26 -6.14
CA GLN A 119 -6.40 7.84 -6.73
C GLN A 119 -6.53 8.25 -8.20
N LYS A 120 -6.08 9.45 -8.57
CA LYS A 120 -5.99 9.89 -9.97
C LYS A 120 -5.10 8.95 -10.78
N GLY A 121 -3.95 8.59 -10.23
CA GLY A 121 -3.06 7.61 -10.86
C GLY A 121 -3.73 6.26 -11.03
N LEU A 122 -4.38 5.72 -9.99
CA LEU A 122 -5.10 4.45 -10.10
C LEU A 122 -6.23 4.50 -11.14
N SER A 123 -6.91 5.64 -11.29
CA SER A 123 -7.88 5.85 -12.36
C SER A 123 -7.26 5.81 -13.75
N ASP A 124 -6.11 6.44 -13.95
CA ASP A 124 -5.42 6.42 -15.25
C ASP A 124 -4.92 5.03 -15.60
N GLN A 125 -4.29 4.35 -14.63
CA GLN A 125 -3.84 2.96 -14.76
C GLN A 125 -5.03 1.99 -14.96
N GLY A 126 -6.17 2.29 -14.33
CA GLY A 126 -7.42 1.52 -14.42
C GLY A 126 -8.08 1.48 -15.80
N ARG A 127 -7.66 2.35 -16.73
CA ARG A 127 -8.11 2.28 -18.13
C ARG A 127 -7.64 1.01 -18.82
N GLY A 128 -6.41 0.58 -18.53
CA GLY A 128 -5.77 -0.59 -19.14
C GLY A 128 -5.76 -1.85 -18.28
N TYR A 129 -5.91 -1.71 -16.95
CA TYR A 129 -5.70 -2.82 -16.01
C TYR A 129 -6.84 -2.99 -15.01
N TYR A 130 -7.18 -4.24 -14.69
CA TYR A 130 -8.24 -4.57 -13.72
C TYR A 130 -7.91 -4.16 -12.29
N LEU A 131 -6.72 -4.52 -11.80
CA LEU A 131 -6.28 -4.30 -10.42
C LEU A 131 -6.34 -2.82 -9.96
N PRO A 132 -5.76 -1.83 -10.67
CA PRO A 132 -5.81 -0.44 -10.23
C PRO A 132 -7.24 0.11 -10.20
N LYS A 133 -8.11 -0.37 -11.09
CA LYS A 133 -9.53 0.00 -11.10
C LYS A 133 -10.29 -0.55 -9.89
N THR A 134 -10.00 -1.78 -9.49
CA THR A 134 -10.57 -2.37 -8.27
C THR A 134 -10.10 -1.63 -7.02
N LEU A 135 -8.81 -1.32 -6.92
CA LEU A 135 -8.24 -0.59 -5.78
C LEU A 135 -8.74 0.85 -5.68
N LEU A 136 -8.93 1.53 -6.82
CA LEU A 136 -9.58 2.85 -6.87
C LEU A 136 -10.97 2.81 -6.21
N ARG A 137 -11.80 1.80 -6.56
CA ARG A 137 -13.15 1.67 -6.00
C ARG A 137 -13.12 1.35 -4.50
N ASP A 138 -12.25 0.43 -4.10
CA ASP A 138 -12.09 0.04 -2.70
C ASP A 138 -11.69 1.25 -1.84
N ILE A 139 -10.68 2.00 -2.27
CA ILE A 139 -10.22 3.18 -1.52
C ILE A 139 -11.26 4.29 -1.54
N LEU A 140 -11.96 4.52 -2.66
CA LEU A 140 -13.07 5.47 -2.75
C LEU A 140 -14.15 5.19 -1.70
N THR A 141 -14.47 3.92 -1.44
CA THR A 141 -15.47 3.56 -0.41
C THR A 141 -15.02 3.86 1.02
N ASN A 142 -13.72 4.01 1.25
CA ASN A 142 -13.14 4.36 2.54
C ASN A 142 -12.82 5.86 2.68
N MET A 143 -13.05 6.68 1.64
CA MET A 143 -12.89 8.14 1.70
C MET A 143 -14.10 8.82 2.34
N THR A 144 -13.89 10.02 2.90
CA THR A 144 -15.02 10.87 3.31
C THR A 144 -15.84 11.28 2.09
N ALA A 145 -17.15 11.52 2.28
CA ALA A 145 -18.03 11.94 1.18
C ALA A 145 -17.53 13.22 0.47
N SER A 146 -16.93 14.15 1.22
CA SER A 146 -16.34 15.37 0.66
C SER A 146 -15.13 15.07 -0.22
N ASP A 147 -14.17 14.28 0.27
CA ASP A 147 -12.96 13.95 -0.50
C ASP A 147 -13.30 13.10 -1.73
N ALA A 148 -14.28 12.19 -1.62
CA ALA A 148 -14.81 11.41 -2.73
C ALA A 148 -15.44 12.29 -3.82
N THR A 149 -16.21 13.32 -3.43
CA THR A 149 -16.82 14.28 -4.36
C THR A 149 -15.75 15.08 -5.10
N ILE A 150 -14.73 15.54 -4.38
CA ILE A 150 -13.57 16.25 -4.97
C ILE A 150 -12.88 15.34 -6.00
N LEU A 151 -12.59 14.10 -5.63
CA LEU A 151 -11.94 13.15 -6.54
C LEU A 151 -12.77 12.95 -7.81
N GLN A 152 -14.08 12.72 -7.69
CA GLN A 152 -15.00 12.52 -8.81
C GLN A 152 -15.11 13.74 -9.75
N SER A 153 -14.73 14.93 -9.28
CA SER A 153 -14.64 16.12 -10.15
C SER A 153 -13.42 16.08 -11.10
N PHE A 154 -12.39 15.31 -10.76
CA PHE A 154 -11.14 15.18 -11.55
C PHE A 154 -11.00 13.85 -12.28
N ILE A 155 -11.78 12.82 -11.90
CA ILE A 155 -11.72 11.50 -12.52
C ILE A 155 -13.10 11.05 -13.01
N THR A 156 -13.12 10.44 -14.19
CA THR A 156 -14.31 9.77 -14.69
C THR A 156 -14.18 8.27 -14.44
N ILE A 157 -14.88 7.77 -13.42
CA ILE A 157 -15.02 6.33 -13.22
C ILE A 157 -16.14 5.84 -14.13
N LEU A 158 -15.78 5.43 -15.35
CA LEU A 158 -16.77 4.91 -16.28
C LEU A 158 -17.35 3.57 -15.76
N PRO A 159 -18.69 3.45 -15.63
CA PRO A 159 -19.31 2.17 -15.34
C PRO A 159 -18.96 1.21 -16.48
N GLU A 160 -18.35 0.08 -16.12
CA GLU A 160 -18.16 -1.02 -17.06
C GLU A 160 -19.23 -2.06 -16.79
N GLY A 161 -19.76 -2.64 -17.87
CA GLY A 161 -20.65 -3.79 -17.75
C GLY A 161 -19.98 -4.95 -17.00
N PRO A 162 -20.79 -5.81 -16.35
CA PRO A 162 -20.28 -6.94 -15.58
C PRO A 162 -19.40 -7.88 -16.43
N GLU A 163 -19.74 -8.06 -17.71
CA GLU A 163 -19.00 -8.90 -18.65
C GLU A 163 -17.57 -8.41 -18.87
N LYS A 164 -17.37 -7.14 -19.28
CA LYS A 164 -16.04 -6.55 -19.49
C LYS A 164 -15.18 -6.56 -18.21
N THR A 165 -15.83 -6.39 -17.07
CA THR A 165 -15.15 -6.46 -15.76
C THR A 165 -14.67 -7.88 -15.49
N GLN A 166 -15.51 -8.88 -15.76
CA GLN A 166 -15.19 -10.30 -15.59
C GLN A 166 -14.11 -10.77 -16.56
N GLU A 167 -14.15 -10.34 -17.82
CA GLU A 167 -13.11 -10.66 -18.81
C GLU A 167 -11.73 -10.17 -18.38
N ARG A 168 -11.63 -8.90 -17.93
CA ARG A 168 -10.35 -8.36 -17.45
C ARG A 168 -9.87 -9.03 -16.17
N LYS A 169 -10.78 -9.42 -15.29
CA LYS A 169 -10.46 -10.22 -14.11
C LYS A 169 -9.87 -11.57 -14.51
N MET A 170 -10.55 -12.32 -15.38
CA MET A 170 -10.09 -13.63 -15.86
C MET A 170 -8.74 -13.52 -16.57
N TYR A 171 -8.53 -12.48 -17.39
CA TYR A 171 -7.26 -12.22 -18.04
C TYR A 171 -6.13 -11.94 -17.03
N MET A 172 -6.39 -11.14 -15.99
CA MET A 172 -5.40 -10.91 -14.94
C MET A 172 -5.08 -12.20 -14.16
N GLU A 173 -6.11 -12.98 -13.82
CA GLU A 173 -5.97 -14.22 -13.07
C GLU A 173 -5.24 -15.30 -13.89
N SER A 174 -5.45 -15.40 -15.20
CA SER A 174 -4.73 -16.38 -16.04
C SER A 174 -3.22 -16.17 -16.08
N HIS A 175 -2.76 -14.93 -15.89
CA HIS A 175 -1.34 -14.58 -15.78
C HIS A 175 -0.79 -14.73 -14.34
N CYS A 176 -1.65 -15.01 -13.37
CA CYS A 176 -1.27 -15.21 -11.98
C CYS A 176 -0.95 -16.70 -11.75
N PRO A 177 0.13 -17.05 -11.05
CA PRO A 177 0.41 -18.44 -10.73
C PRO A 177 -0.75 -19.08 -9.94
N PRO A 178 -1.17 -20.32 -10.27
CA PRO A 178 -2.35 -20.95 -9.67
C PRO A 178 -2.32 -21.04 -8.14
N ASP A 179 -1.13 -21.22 -7.57
CA ASP A 179 -0.94 -21.27 -6.12
C ASP A 179 -1.30 -19.95 -5.43
N ILE A 180 -0.98 -18.82 -6.06
CA ILE A 180 -1.25 -17.47 -5.55
C ILE A 180 -2.76 -17.21 -5.52
N LEU A 181 -3.46 -17.58 -6.59
CA LEU A 181 -4.93 -17.50 -6.65
C LEU A 181 -5.59 -18.39 -5.60
N ARG A 182 -5.08 -19.62 -5.43
CA ARG A 182 -5.59 -20.57 -4.44
C ARG A 182 -5.43 -20.03 -3.01
N MET A 183 -4.32 -19.37 -2.70
CA MET A 183 -4.10 -18.74 -1.40
C MET A 183 -4.98 -17.50 -1.19
N ALA A 184 -5.19 -16.67 -2.21
CA ALA A 184 -6.04 -15.48 -2.11
C ALA A 184 -7.51 -15.83 -1.83
N ASN A 185 -7.99 -16.92 -2.45
CA ASN A 185 -9.38 -17.37 -2.40
C ASN A 185 -9.72 -18.25 -1.17
N ASP A 186 -8.73 -18.64 -0.37
CA ASP A 186 -8.92 -19.44 0.84
C ASP A 186 -8.92 -18.54 2.09
N PRO A 187 -10.09 -18.29 2.73
CA PRO A 187 -10.18 -17.43 3.89
C PRO A 187 -9.31 -17.88 5.06
N SER A 188 -9.03 -19.18 5.18
CA SER A 188 -8.18 -19.75 6.24
C SER A 188 -6.68 -19.52 6.00
N LYS A 189 -6.32 -19.17 4.76
CA LYS A 189 -4.94 -18.86 4.34
C LYS A 189 -4.71 -17.37 4.13
N GLN A 190 -5.74 -16.54 4.26
CA GLN A 190 -5.59 -15.09 4.18
C GLN A 190 -4.77 -14.62 5.39
N PRO A 191 -3.58 -14.02 5.19
CA PRO A 191 -2.79 -13.57 6.32
C PRO A 191 -3.44 -12.36 6.98
N ASP A 192 -3.59 -12.45 8.30
CA ASP A 192 -4.13 -11.39 9.15
C ASP A 192 -3.40 -10.06 8.95
N GLY A 193 -4.19 -9.03 8.63
CA GLY A 193 -3.91 -7.58 8.79
C GLY A 193 -2.76 -6.96 7.99
N ASN A 194 -1.62 -7.62 7.83
CA ASN A 194 -0.44 -7.04 7.23
C ASN A 194 -0.39 -7.32 5.73
N TRP A 195 -0.61 -6.27 4.95
CA TRP A 195 -0.60 -6.28 3.48
C TRP A 195 0.73 -6.78 2.89
N ILE A 196 1.84 -6.69 3.62
CA ILE A 196 3.15 -7.22 3.19
C ILE A 196 3.19 -8.73 3.31
N ARG A 197 2.56 -9.29 4.35
CA ARG A 197 2.37 -10.73 4.48
C ARG A 197 1.49 -11.25 3.34
N LYS A 198 0.44 -10.51 2.98
CA LYS A 198 -0.38 -10.77 1.78
C LYS A 198 0.49 -10.72 0.52
N PHE A 199 1.24 -9.66 0.29
CA PHE A 199 2.06 -9.49 -0.91
C PHE A 199 3.18 -10.55 -1.04
N ALA A 200 3.86 -10.91 0.06
CA ALA A 200 4.92 -11.93 0.06
C ALA A 200 4.37 -13.33 -0.28
N MET A 201 3.24 -13.72 0.30
CA MET A 201 2.56 -14.98 -0.06
C MET A 201 2.07 -14.96 -1.52
N LEU A 202 1.58 -13.81 -1.98
CA LEU A 202 1.07 -13.61 -3.35
C LEU A 202 2.18 -13.46 -4.41
N THR A 203 3.46 -13.32 -4.04
CA THR A 203 4.55 -13.09 -5.01
C THR A 203 5.54 -14.25 -5.06
N LEU A 204 5.71 -14.99 -3.96
CA LEU A 204 6.79 -15.99 -3.81
C LEU A 204 6.27 -17.45 -3.74
N GLY A 205 4.95 -17.66 -3.72
CA GLY A 205 4.34 -18.99 -3.60
C GLY A 205 4.36 -19.56 -2.18
N GLU A 206 3.47 -20.52 -1.89
CA GLU A 206 3.10 -20.91 -0.51
C GLU A 206 4.30 -21.42 0.28
N LYS A 207 5.15 -22.22 -0.38
CA LYS A 207 6.33 -22.85 0.24
C LYS A 207 7.45 -21.84 0.50
N SER A 208 7.76 -20.95 -0.45
CA SER A 208 8.83 -19.96 -0.30
C SER A 208 8.40 -18.80 0.61
N GLY A 209 7.14 -18.37 0.52
CA GLY A 209 6.53 -17.38 1.40
C GLY A 209 6.45 -17.87 2.85
N ARG A 210 6.04 -19.13 3.08
CA ARG A 210 6.08 -19.76 4.42
C ARG A 210 7.48 -19.98 4.94
N SER A 211 8.46 -20.31 4.09
CA SER A 211 9.87 -20.45 4.51
C SER A 211 10.45 -19.13 5.00
N ILE A 212 10.21 -18.02 4.29
CA ILE A 212 10.66 -16.69 4.71
C ILE A 212 9.87 -16.23 5.95
N LEU A 213 8.57 -16.50 6.01
CA LEU A 213 7.75 -16.25 7.21
C LEU A 213 8.17 -17.09 8.42
N GLY A 214 8.63 -18.32 8.21
CA GLY A 214 9.18 -19.20 9.24
C GLY A 214 10.53 -18.71 9.73
N MET A 215 11.37 -18.17 8.84
CA MET A 215 12.60 -17.47 9.20
C MET A 215 12.34 -16.18 9.99
N ILE A 216 11.27 -15.44 9.66
CA ILE A 216 10.81 -14.25 10.40
C ILE A 216 10.19 -14.63 11.77
N SER A 217 9.54 -15.80 11.86
CA SER A 217 8.86 -16.23 13.09
C SER A 217 9.79 -16.84 14.14
N GLY A 218 11.06 -17.08 13.82
CA GLY A 218 11.99 -17.84 14.66
C GLY A 218 11.55 -19.30 14.78
N GLY A 219 12.33 -20.23 14.22
CA GLY A 219 12.04 -21.65 14.32
C GLY A 219 11.83 -22.09 15.77
N ARG A 220 10.66 -22.66 16.05
CA ARG A 220 10.52 -23.73 17.03
C ARG A 220 9.93 -24.92 16.29
N GLU A 221 10.82 -25.77 15.80
CA GLU A 221 10.51 -27.19 15.72
C GLU A 221 11.29 -27.87 16.85
N SER A 222 10.52 -28.58 17.69
CA SER A 222 10.89 -29.31 18.93
C SER A 222 10.79 -28.51 20.23
#